data_AF-A0A948VGC3-F1
#
_entry.id   AF-A0A948VGC3-F1
#
_cell.length_a   1.000
_cell.length_b   1.000
_cell.length_c   1.000
_cell.angle_alpha   90.00
_cell.angle_beta   90.00
_cell.angle_gamma   90.00
#
_symmetry.space_group_name_H-M   'P 1'
#
loop_
_entity.id
_entity.type
_entity.pdbx_description
1 polymer ?
#
loop_
_entity_poly.entity_id
_entity_poly.type
_entity_poly.pdbx_seq_one_letter_code
_entity_poly.pdbx_strand_id
1 'polypeptide(L)' 'MAVLVAEACGAYGRLVEDPADVLPALKDALDQVHLGRPAVLDVRIESE' A
#
# COMPACT_ATOMS: atom_id res chain seq x y z
N MET A 1 5.66 -0.37 -9.19
CA MET A 1 4.72 -0.79 -10.27
C MET A 1 3.54 -1.57 -9.71
N ALA A 2 3.67 -2.16 -8.51
CA ALA A 2 2.61 -2.95 -7.90
C ALA A 2 1.36 -2.11 -7.60
N VAL A 3 1.53 -0.82 -7.28
CA VAL A 3 0.41 0.13 -7.06
C VAL A 3 -0.57 0.18 -8.23
N LEU A 4 -0.07 0.46 -9.44
CA LEU A 4 -0.93 0.60 -10.64
C LEU A 4 -1.63 -0.71 -11.00
N VAL A 5 -0.95 -1.85 -10.79
CA VAL A 5 -1.55 -3.18 -10.99
C VAL A 5 -2.66 -3.43 -9.96
N ALA A 6 -2.42 -3.11 -8.70
CA ALA A 6 -3.41 -3.25 -7.64
C ALA A 6 -4.67 -2.42 -7.96
N GLU A 7 -4.49 -1.15 -8.34
CA GLU A 7 -5.60 -0.27 -8.70
C GLU A 7 -6.37 -0.76 -9.93
N ALA A 8 -5.68 -1.24 -10.97
CA ALA A 8 -6.33 -1.84 -12.15
C ALA A 8 -7.17 -3.08 -11.79
N CYS A 9 -6.82 -3.79 -10.73
CA CYS A 9 -7.57 -4.93 -10.19
C CYS A 9 -8.66 -4.53 -9.17
N GLY A 10 -8.92 -3.22 -8.98
CA GLY A 10 -9.92 -2.72 -8.03
C GLY A 10 -9.44 -2.65 -6.57
N ALA A 11 -8.19 -3.00 -6.29
CA ALA A 11 -7.60 -2.87 -4.97
C ALA A 11 -7.19 -1.41 -4.69
N TYR A 12 -6.92 -1.12 -3.42
CA TYR A 12 -6.18 0.07 -3.01
C TYR A 12 -4.69 -0.18 -3.19
N GLY A 13 -3.97 0.74 -3.81
CA GLY A 13 -2.51 0.69 -3.94
C GLY A 13 -1.88 1.92 -3.31
N ARG A 14 -0.76 1.75 -2.60
CA ARG A 14 0.06 2.86 -2.11
C ARG A 14 1.55 2.53 -2.19
N LEU A 15 2.33 3.46 -2.74
CA LEU A 15 3.79 3.43 -2.71
C LEU A 15 4.25 4.07 -1.40
N VAL A 16 5.20 3.43 -0.71
CA VAL A 16 5.87 3.95 0.48
C VAL A 16 7.37 3.99 0.21
N GLU A 17 7.94 5.19 0.24
CA GLU A 17 9.36 5.42 0.00
C GLU A 17 10.10 5.81 1.29
N ASP A 18 9.41 6.49 2.21
CA ASP A 18 9.95 6.83 3.53
C ASP A 18 9.55 5.75 4.56
N PRO A 19 10.50 5.18 5.31
CA PRO A 19 10.20 4.28 6.42
C PRO A 19 9.22 4.85 7.47
N ALA A 20 9.22 6.17 7.70
CA ALA A 20 8.30 6.82 8.63
C ALA A 20 6.83 6.74 8.18
N ASP A 21 6.59 6.61 6.86
CA ASP A 21 5.25 6.53 6.29
C ASP A 21 4.65 5.13 6.33
N VAL A 22 5.43 4.10 6.67
CA VAL A 22 4.95 2.71 6.73
C VAL A 22 3.77 2.57 7.70
N LEU A 23 3.89 3.13 8.91
CA LEU A 23 2.87 2.97 9.96
C LEU A 23 1.55 3.69 9.61
N PRO A 24 1.57 4.96 9.16
CA PRO A 24 0.40 5.61 8.60
C PRO A 24 -0.20 4.84 7.41
N ALA A 25 0.63 4.40 6.46
CA ALA A 25 0.18 3.69 5.27
C ALA A 25 -0.47 2.34 5.57
N LEU A 26 0.02 1.64 6.60
CA LEU A 26 -0.56 0.40 7.08
C LEU A 26 -1.96 0.62 7.67
N LYS A 27 -2.16 1.69 8.44
CA LYS A 27 -3.48 2.03 8.99
C LYS A 27 -4.49 2.30 7.88
N ASP A 28 -4.12 3.14 6.91
CA ASP A 28 -4.98 3.46 5.78
C ASP A 28 -5.34 2.19 4.97
N ALA A 29 -4.36 1.32 4.73
CA ALA A 29 -4.57 0.04 4.03
C ALA A 29 -5.51 -0.90 4.81
N LEU A 30 -5.38 -0.97 6.13
CA LEU A 30 -6.28 -1.75 6.97
C LEU A 30 -7.70 -1.21 6.92
N ASP A 31 -7.90 0.10 6.92
CA ASP A 31 -9.23 0.70 6.78
C ASP A 31 -9.89 0.29 5.45
N GLN A 32 -9.13 0.23 4.35
CA GLN A 32 -9.64 -0.28 3.07
C GLN A 32 -10.05 -1.75 3.14
N VAL A 33 -9.24 -2.59 3.81
CA VAL A 33 -9.55 -4.02 3.99
C VAL A 33 -10.82 -4.21 4.81
N HIS A 34 -11.03 -3.43 5.87
CA HIS A 34 -12.26 -3.46 6.66
C HIS A 34 -13.50 -3.05 5.85
N LEU A 35 -13.32 -2.20 4.82
CA LEU A 35 -14.37 -1.82 3.87
C LEU A 35 -14.56 -2.87 2.74
N GLY A 36 -13.86 -4.00 2.79
CA GLY A 36 -13.96 -5.06 1.79
C GLY A 36 -13.15 -4.81 0.52
N ARG A 37 -12.27 -3.79 0.50
CA ARG A 37 -11.38 -3.49 -0.62
C ARG A 37 -9.98 -4.03 -0.31
N PRO A 38 -9.45 -4.99 -1.11
CA PRO A 38 -8.07 -5.44 -0.94
C PRO A 38 -7.08 -4.26 -1.02
N ALA A 39 -5.98 -4.33 -0.28
CA ALA A 39 -4.98 -3.28 -0.22
C ALA A 39 -3.57 -3.81 -0.45
N VAL A 40 -2.76 -3.08 -1.22
CA VAL A 40 -1.36 -3.38 -1.53
C VAL A 40 -0.48 -2.20 -1.16
N LEU A 41 0.53 -2.45 -0.32
CA LEU A 41 1.59 -1.50 0.00
C LEU A 41 2.86 -1.90 -0.76
N ASP A 42 3.26 -1.07 -1.73
CA ASP A 42 4.52 -1.19 -2.47
C ASP A 42 5.57 -0.41 -1.65
N VAL A 43 6.33 -1.10 -0.79
CA VAL A 43 7.32 -0.47 0.10
C VAL A 43 8.70 -0.60 -0.52
N ARG A 44 9.37 0.53 -0.76
CA ARG A 44 10.77 0.53 -1.20
C ARG A 44 11.66 0.33 0.03
N ILE A 45 12.46 -0.73 -0.03
CA ILE A 45 13.49 -1.02 0.96
C ILE A 45 14.81 -0.81 0.25
N GLU A 46 15.68 0.02 0.82
CA GLU A 46 17.04 0.17 0.32
C GLU A 46 17.84 -1.09 0.67
N SER A 47 18.56 -1.62 -0.31
CA SER A 47 19.51 -2.71 -0.13
C SER A 47 20.91 -2.12 0.00
N GLU A 48 21.66 -2.50 1.03
CA GLU A 48 23.11 -2.24 1.10
C GLU A 48 23.89 -3.01 0.03
#